data_AF-A0A537W1X0-F1
#
_entry.id   AF-A0A537W1X0-F1
#
_cell.length_a   1.000
_cell.length_b   1.000
_cell.length_c   1.000
_cell.angle_alpha   90.00
_cell.angle_beta   90.00
_cell.angle_gamma   90.00
#
_symmetry.space_group_name_H-M   'P 1'
#
loop_
_entity.id
_entity.type
_entity.pdbx_description
1 polymer ?
#
loop_
_entity_poly.entity_id
_entity_poly.type
_entity_poly.pdbx_seq_one_letter_code
_entity_poly.pdbx_strand_id
1 'polypeptide(L)' 'MRVLVVGAGGVGAAFAAIAQRRPPFEHVVLADVAPERAQAVVDRLGEPDRFSAERVDAS' A
#
# COMPACT_ATOMS: atom_id res chain seq x y z
N MET A 1 2.63 4.27 13.42
CA MET A 1 1.23 4.01 13.00
C MET A 1 1.19 2.97 11.90
N ARG A 2 0.27 2.02 12.01
CA ARG A 2 0.03 0.95 11.03
C ARG A 2 -1.27 1.25 10.27
N VAL A 3 -1.25 1.15 8.95
CA VAL A 3 -2.37 1.54 8.09
C VAL A 3 -2.69 0.43 7.09
N LEU A 4 -3.97 0.16 6.88
CA LEU A 4 -4.48 -0.61 5.76
C LEU A 4 -5.15 0.36 4.77
N VAL A 5 -4.71 0.32 3.52
CA VAL A 5 -5.33 1.04 2.41
C VAL A 5 -6.06 0.03 1.53
N VAL A 6 -7.38 0.14 1.43
CA VAL A 6 -8.18 -0.69 0.52
C VAL A 6 -8.40 0.09 -0.77
N GLY A 7 -7.82 -0.42 -1.86
CA GLY A 7 -7.77 0.18 -3.19
C GLY A 7 -6.36 0.65 -3.57
N ALA A 8 -5.72 -0.03 -4.53
CA ALA A 8 -4.43 0.30 -5.11
C ALA A 8 -4.56 1.09 -6.44
N GLY A 9 -5.59 1.93 -6.52
CA GLY A 9 -5.77 2.90 -7.60
C GLY A 9 -4.88 4.14 -7.45
N GLY A 10 -5.17 5.20 -8.20
CA GLY A 10 -4.38 6.44 -8.16
C GLY A 10 -4.26 7.06 -6.76
N VAL A 11 -5.35 7.06 -5.98
CA VAL A 11 -5.35 7.62 -4.62
C VAL A 11 -4.56 6.76 -3.64
N GLY A 12 -4.76 5.43 -3.64
CA GLY A 12 -4.01 4.53 -2.75
C GLY A 12 -2.51 4.54 -3.03
N ALA A 13 -2.13 4.56 -4.30
CA ALA A 13 -0.74 4.69 -4.72
C ALA A 13 -0.13 6.05 -4.31
N ALA A 14 -0.87 7.15 -4.49
CA ALA A 14 -0.43 8.48 -4.06
C ALA A 14 -0.28 8.57 -2.54
N PHE A 15 -1.23 8.00 -1.78
CA PHE A 15 -1.13 7.90 -0.33
C PHE A 15 0.15 7.16 0.08
N ALA A 16 0.43 5.99 -0.52
CA ALA A 16 1.60 5.20 -0.19
C ALA A 16 2.91 5.96 -0.46
N ALA A 17 3.01 6.67 -1.60
CA ALA A 17 4.15 7.53 -1.92
C ALA A 17 4.31 8.73 -0.96
N ILE A 18 3.20 9.26 -0.43
CA ILE A 18 3.25 10.28 0.62
C ILE A 18 3.71 9.66 1.94
N ALA A 19 3.15 8.51 2.33
CA ALA A 19 3.46 7.80 3.56
C ALA A 19 4.94 7.38 3.63
N GLN A 20 5.54 6.98 2.50
CA GLN A 20 6.96 6.64 2.39
C GLN A 20 7.88 7.73 2.98
N ARG A 21 7.53 9.00 2.75
CA ARG A 21 8.29 10.18 3.17
C ARG A 21 7.92 10.69 4.56
N ARG A 22 7.08 9.96 5.31
CA ARG A 22 6.49 10.42 6.57
C ARG A 22 6.84 9.44 7.71
N PRO A 23 7.65 9.84 8.70
CA PRO A 23 8.08 8.98 9.80
C PRO A 23 6.96 8.31 10.62
N PRO A 24 5.78 8.92 10.82
CA PRO A 24 4.73 8.29 11.63
C PRO A 24 4.12 7.00 11.02
N PHE A 25 4.30 6.72 9.73
CA PHE A 25 3.81 5.49 9.09
C PHE A 25 4.88 4.41 9.17
N GLU A 26 4.73 3.52 10.15
CA GLU A 26 5.64 2.41 10.43
C GLU A 26 5.41 1.27 9.45
N HIS A 27 4.14 0.95 9.15
CA HIS A 27 3.76 -0.09 8.19
C HIS A 27 2.51 0.30 7.43
N VAL A 28 2.53 0.13 6.11
CA VAL A 28 1.37 0.35 5.23
C VAL A 28 1.10 -0.91 4.42
N VAL A 29 -0.08 -1.48 4.60
CA VAL A 29 -0.59 -2.55 3.75
C VAL A 29 -1.42 -1.94 2.63
N LEU A 30 -1.06 -2.15 1.37
CA LEU A 30 -1.94 -1.90 0.24
C LEU A 30 -2.73 -3.17 -0.07
N ALA A 31 -4.05 -3.05 -0.11
CA ALA A 31 -4.91 -4.12 -0.53
C ALA A 31 -5.74 -3.74 -1.75
N ASP A 32 -5.99 -4.69 -2.64
CA ASP A 32 -6.90 -4.52 -3.78
C ASP A 32 -7.56 -5.87 -4.09
N VAL A 33 -8.71 -5.85 -4.77
CA VAL A 33 -9.37 -7.07 -5.23
C VAL A 33 -8.54 -7.77 -6.31
N ALA A 34 -7.79 -6.98 -7.08
CA ALA A 34 -6.79 -7.38 -8.05
C ALA A 34 -5.38 -7.27 -7.42
N PRO A 35 -4.84 -8.33 -6.81
CA PRO A 35 -3.62 -8.28 -5.99
C PRO A 35 -2.39 -7.75 -6.73
N GLU A 36 -2.29 -7.96 -8.03
CA GLU A 36 -1.23 -7.45 -8.88
C GLU A 36 -1.11 -5.92 -8.86
N ARG A 37 -2.22 -5.19 -8.62
CA ARG A 37 -2.21 -3.73 -8.51
C ARG A 37 -1.54 -3.27 -7.23
N ALA A 38 -1.85 -3.92 -6.11
CA ALA A 38 -1.22 -3.64 -4.83
C ALA A 38 0.27 -4.00 -4.87
N GLN A 39 0.61 -5.16 -5.45
CA GLN A 39 2.00 -5.60 -5.61
C GLN A 39 2.81 -4.60 -6.43
N ALA A 40 2.28 -4.16 -7.58
CA ALA A 40 2.96 -3.18 -8.43
C ALA A 40 3.23 -1.84 -7.73
N VAL A 41 2.42 -1.43 -6.76
CA VAL A 41 2.70 -0.23 -5.95
C VAL A 41 3.82 -0.51 -4.96
N VAL A 42 3.76 -1.61 -4.22
CA VAL A 42 4.77 -1.97 -3.21
C VAL A 42 6.15 -2.17 -3.84
N ASP A 43 6.22 -2.87 -4.98
CA ASP A 43 7.46 -3.08 -5.73
C ASP A 43 8.13 -1.77 -6.15
N ARG A 44 7.32 -0.76 -6.52
CA ARG A 44 7.83 0.57 -6.90
C ARG A 44 8.36 1.37 -5.70
N LEU A 45 7.84 1.13 -4.50
CA LEU A 45 8.30 1.81 -3.29
C LEU A 45 9.64 1.25 -2.80
N GLY A 46 9.91 -0.03 -3.01
CA GLY A 46 11.23 -0.63 -2.73
C GLY A 46 11.57 -0.76 -1.24
N GLU A 47 10.57 -0.72 -0.36
CA GLU A 47 10.72 -0.81 1.10
C GLU A 47 9.86 -1.98 1.66
N PRO A 48 10.24 -3.25 1.39
CA PRO A 48 9.42 -4.41 1.69
C PRO A 48 9.15 -4.63 3.19
N ASP A 49 9.99 -4.06 4.06
CA ASP A 49 9.79 -4.10 5.52
C ASP A 49 8.73 -3.09 6.01
N ARG A 50 8.38 -2.08 5.20
CA ARG A 50 7.43 -1.01 5.54
C ARG A 50 6.16 -1.02 4.71
N PHE A 51 6.20 -1.63 3.53
CA PHE A 51 5.08 -1.71 2.60
C PHE A 51 4.84 -3.15 2.18
N SER A 52 3.60 -3.62 2.32
CA SER A 52 3.20 -4.97 1.91
C SER A 52 1.92 -4.92 1.08
N ALA A 53 1.76 -5.90 0.19
CA ALA A 53 0.58 -6.05 -0.64
C ALA A 53 -0.27 -7.21 -0.14
N GLU A 54 -1.60 -7.03 -0.14
CA GLU A 54 -2.55 -8.07 0.23
C GLU A 54 -3.75 -8.08 -0.72
N ARG A 55 -4.47 -9.20 -0.78
CA ARG A 55 -5.77 -9.26 -1.46
C ARG A 55 -6.89 -9.04 -0.45
N VAL A 56 -7.76 -8.07 -0.72
CA VAL A 56 -9.00 -7.86 0.05
C VAL A 56 -10.18 -7.74 -0.92
N ASP A 57 -11.24 -8.48 -0.62
CA ASP A 57 -12.55 -8.38 -1.25
C ASP A 57 -13.53 -7.88 -0.17
N ALA A 58 -14.16 -6.73 -0.41
CA ALA A 58 -14.99 -6.02 0.57
C ALA A 58 -16.47 -5.97 0.15
N SER A 59 -16.90 -6.95 -0.64
CA SER A 59 -18.30 -7.15 -1.05
C SER A 59 -19.16 -7.80 0.04
#